data_AF-A0A6C0B8G6-F1
#
_entry.id   AF-A0A6C0B8G6-F1
#
_cell.length_a   1.000
_cell.length_b   1.000
_cell.length_c   1.000
_cell.angle_alpha   90.00
_cell.angle_beta   90.00
_cell.angle_gamma   90.00
#
_symmetry.space_group_name_H-M   'P 1'
#
loop_
_entity.id
_entity.type
_entity.pdbx_description
1 polymer ?
#
loop_
_entity_poly.entity_id
_entity_poly.type
_entity_poly.pdbx_seq_one_letter_code
_entity_poly.pdbx_strand_id
1 'polypeptide(L)'
;MDYSNKKIFVSVASYRDFYCSRTLESMYKSAAQPQNLYAGICIQNKDDDEDCALSGELAKYTSNVSTIRLKNFEAKGPTWARYLCTTLMNGEDYFFQIDSHTLFEKDWDITLMKMIDEIKENTESTDVVLSHYPPNYQEYENKNKNKYMVDTICQSFFNEKGMVSFLGASAVDMSKDKYVQTPHIAAGMFFCEGKCIKEVPYDPNLPNLFVGEEILHSARVWTAGYDIYSPTEVTVYHLYTRADQPHVWDDKKTFDDTDAFNKAKEILGFKDESMKPVAPHVTENIEQYGLGDKRTIQEFFEFAGIDPVNKTIYKNFCPKPHEIKPVSGIPKPEGFVEGTGEDVKEGFGLLSDDSFIERNIYYFIFFLLALLLGFAIINKIDIFENFTRFYKKNLIFPLKNLLK
;
A
#
# COMPACT_ATOMS: atom_id res chain seq x y z
N MET A 1 -17.35 15.58 -22.30
CA MET A 1 -18.62 15.39 -21.56
C MET A 1 -18.82 16.52 -20.54
N ASP A 2 -20.05 16.71 -20.05
CA ASP A 2 -20.36 17.67 -18.98
C ASP A 2 -20.36 16.96 -17.62
N TYR A 3 -19.44 17.34 -16.75
CA TYR A 3 -19.28 16.77 -15.40
C TYR A 3 -19.93 17.61 -14.31
N SER A 4 -20.52 18.76 -14.63
CA SER A 4 -20.98 19.79 -13.66
C SER A 4 -21.91 19.29 -12.54
N ASN A 5 -22.62 18.19 -12.76
CA ASN A 5 -23.56 17.61 -11.80
C ASN A 5 -23.14 16.22 -11.29
N LYS A 6 -21.92 15.76 -11.61
CA LYS A 6 -21.43 14.44 -11.22
C LYS A 6 -20.89 14.48 -9.80
N LYS A 7 -21.43 13.61 -8.94
CA LYS A 7 -21.04 13.52 -7.53
C LYS A 7 -20.02 12.43 -7.32
N ILE A 8 -19.03 12.72 -6.48
CA ILE A 8 -17.99 11.75 -6.09
C ILE A 8 -18.10 11.51 -4.59
N PHE A 9 -18.28 10.25 -4.20
CA PHE A 9 -18.12 9.81 -2.82
C PHE A 9 -16.67 9.39 -2.58
N VAL A 10 -16.01 10.02 -1.62
CA VAL A 10 -14.64 9.71 -1.21
C VAL A 10 -14.65 8.99 0.14
N SER A 11 -14.23 7.73 0.11
CA SER A 11 -14.17 6.82 1.26
C SER A 11 -12.81 6.96 1.95
N VAL A 12 -12.84 7.32 3.23
CA VAL A 12 -11.63 7.62 4.02
C VAL A 12 -11.64 6.84 5.34
N ALA A 13 -10.91 5.74 5.41
CA ALA A 13 -10.68 5.04 6.67
C ALA A 13 -9.52 5.70 7.42
N SER A 14 -9.77 6.16 8.65
CA SER A 14 -8.77 6.84 9.48
C SER A 14 -8.62 6.14 10.82
N TYR A 15 -7.40 5.71 11.13
CA TYR A 15 -7.03 5.18 12.43
C TYR A 15 -6.00 6.10 13.06
N ARG A 16 -6.42 6.89 14.05
CA ARG A 16 -5.56 7.80 14.83
C ARG A 16 -4.59 8.61 13.96
N ASP A 17 -5.06 9.09 12.81
CA ASP A 17 -4.22 9.65 11.77
C ASP A 17 -4.23 11.18 11.78
N PHE A 18 -3.11 11.78 12.19
CA PHE A 18 -2.95 13.24 12.24
C PHE A 18 -2.98 13.92 10.87
N TYR A 19 -2.82 13.17 9.77
CA TYR A 19 -2.87 13.72 8.41
C TYR A 19 -4.30 13.78 7.83
N CYS A 20 -5.29 13.17 8.49
CA CYS A 20 -6.64 13.03 7.94
C CYS A 20 -7.28 14.37 7.57
N SER A 21 -7.20 15.36 8.48
CA SER A 21 -7.69 16.71 8.19
C SER A 21 -6.98 17.34 6.99
N ARG A 22 -5.64 17.19 6.89
CA ARG A 22 -4.87 17.68 5.74
C ARG A 22 -5.27 17.00 4.43
N THR A 23 -5.59 15.71 4.46
CA THR A 23 -6.10 14.96 3.30
C THR A 23 -7.44 15.52 2.84
N LEU A 24 -8.39 15.74 3.75
CA LEU A 24 -9.66 16.39 3.41
C LEU A 24 -9.44 17.79 2.84
N GLU A 25 -8.56 18.58 3.45
CA GLU A 25 -8.29 19.92 2.96
C GLU A 25 -7.74 19.92 1.53
N SER A 26 -6.78 19.03 1.24
CA SER A 26 -6.22 18.88 -0.10
C SER A 26 -7.26 18.40 -1.10
N MET A 27 -8.10 17.45 -0.72
CA MET A 27 -9.17 16.92 -1.56
C MET A 27 -10.10 18.05 -2.06
N TYR A 28 -10.60 18.89 -1.14
CA TYR A 28 -11.49 19.99 -1.50
C TYR A 28 -10.78 21.18 -2.15
N LYS A 29 -9.55 21.52 -1.73
CA LYS A 29 -8.79 22.65 -2.32
C LYS A 29 -8.35 22.38 -3.75
N SER A 30 -7.98 21.13 -4.05
CA SER A 30 -7.43 20.76 -5.34
C SER A 30 -8.50 20.39 -6.37
N ALA A 31 -9.75 20.13 -5.96
CA ALA A 31 -10.83 19.76 -6.87
C ALA A 31 -11.31 20.92 -7.76
N ALA A 32 -11.72 20.59 -8.99
CA ALA A 32 -12.36 21.54 -9.88
C ALA A 32 -13.82 21.82 -9.47
N GLN A 33 -14.49 20.84 -8.85
CA GLN A 33 -15.90 20.93 -8.42
C GLN A 33 -16.07 20.48 -6.96
N PRO A 34 -15.48 21.21 -5.99
CA PRO A 34 -15.50 20.83 -4.59
C PRO A 34 -16.92 20.69 -4.00
N GLN A 35 -17.91 21.41 -4.53
CA GLN A 35 -19.31 21.30 -4.12
C GLN A 35 -19.96 19.94 -4.43
N ASN A 36 -19.38 19.17 -5.34
CA ASN A 36 -19.88 17.86 -5.78
C ASN A 36 -19.19 16.69 -5.06
N LEU A 37 -18.26 16.98 -4.15
CA LEU A 37 -17.55 15.99 -3.37
C LEU A 37 -18.30 15.71 -2.07
N TYR A 38 -18.37 14.43 -1.72
CA TYR A 38 -18.93 13.93 -0.47
C TYR A 38 -17.91 12.99 0.17
N ALA A 39 -17.59 13.19 1.45
CA ALA A 39 -16.65 12.33 2.16
C ALA A 39 -17.39 11.44 3.16
N GLY A 40 -17.11 10.14 3.14
CA GLY A 40 -17.52 9.22 4.20
C GLY A 40 -16.29 8.76 4.96
N ILE A 41 -16.25 9.07 6.26
CA ILE A 41 -15.05 8.87 7.08
C ILE A 41 -15.36 7.92 8.23
N CYS A 42 -14.58 6.87 8.38
CA CYS A 42 -14.54 6.06 9.60
C CYS A 42 -13.37 6.53 10.45
N ILE A 43 -13.66 7.22 11.56
CA ILE A 43 -12.67 7.82 12.46
C ILE A 43 -12.54 6.93 13.68
N GLN A 44 -11.35 6.37 13.89
CA GLN A 44 -11.03 5.45 14.99
C GLN A 44 -9.97 6.09 15.90
N ASN A 45 -10.41 6.93 16.84
CA ASN A 45 -9.54 7.80 17.64
C ASN A 45 -9.57 7.45 19.14
N LYS A 46 -8.52 7.83 19.87
CA LYS A 46 -8.54 8.03 21.32
C LYS A 46 -9.18 9.38 21.66
N ASP A 47 -9.42 9.62 22.95
CA ASP A 47 -10.06 10.85 23.43
C ASP A 47 -9.22 12.12 23.17
N ASP A 48 -7.90 11.97 23.09
CA ASP A 48 -6.92 13.03 22.93
C ASP A 48 -6.36 13.18 21.51
N ASP A 49 -6.74 12.28 20.58
CA ASP A 49 -6.32 12.41 19.18
C ASP A 49 -7.10 13.54 18.49
N GLU A 50 -6.42 14.27 17.61
CA GLU A 50 -7.06 15.28 16.76
C GLU A 50 -8.10 14.64 15.84
N ASP A 51 -9.22 15.34 15.68
CA ASP A 51 -10.31 14.88 14.83
C ASP A 51 -10.03 15.13 13.35
N CYS A 52 -10.61 14.29 12.49
CA CYS A 52 -10.57 14.48 11.05
C CYS A 52 -11.71 15.40 10.60
N ALA A 53 -11.44 16.69 10.46
CA ALA A 53 -12.45 17.70 10.18
C ALA A 53 -11.93 18.82 9.27
N LEU A 54 -12.84 19.38 8.48
CA LEU A 54 -12.57 20.60 7.72
C LEU A 54 -12.58 21.83 8.62
N SER A 55 -11.69 22.77 8.31
CA SER A 55 -11.54 24.02 9.05
C SER A 55 -11.49 25.24 8.11
N GLY A 56 -11.55 26.44 8.69
CA GLY A 56 -11.41 27.70 7.96
C GLY A 56 -12.45 27.86 6.83
N GLU A 57 -11.99 28.28 5.65
CA GLU A 57 -12.87 28.51 4.49
C GLU A 57 -13.51 27.22 3.93
N LEU A 58 -12.93 26.05 4.23
CA LEU A 58 -13.45 24.77 3.79
C LEU A 58 -14.57 24.24 4.69
N ALA A 59 -14.77 24.83 5.87
CA ALA A 59 -15.88 24.46 6.77
C ALA A 59 -17.26 24.60 6.10
N LYS A 60 -17.37 25.38 5.00
CA LYS A 60 -18.58 25.45 4.17
C LYS A 60 -18.96 24.12 3.52
N TYR A 61 -18.03 23.17 3.39
CA TYR A 61 -18.27 21.83 2.86
C TYR A 61 -18.50 20.77 3.94
N THR A 62 -18.53 21.13 5.23
CA THR A 62 -18.74 20.17 6.32
C THR A 62 -20.07 19.41 6.20
N SER A 63 -21.10 20.00 5.57
CA SER A 63 -22.36 19.30 5.28
C SER A 63 -22.22 18.13 4.30
N ASN A 64 -21.13 18.10 3.52
CA ASN A 64 -20.81 17.01 2.60
C ASN A 64 -19.90 15.96 3.24
N VAL A 65 -19.57 16.10 4.52
CA VAL A 65 -18.74 15.14 5.27
C VAL A 65 -19.61 14.36 6.25
N SER A 66 -19.75 13.06 6.01
CA SER A 66 -20.40 12.12 6.91
C SER A 66 -19.35 11.32 7.66
N THR A 67 -19.57 11.08 8.96
CA THR A 67 -18.59 10.40 9.81
C THR A 67 -19.22 9.28 10.63
N ILE A 68 -18.54 8.15 10.72
CA ILE A 68 -18.73 7.12 11.74
C ILE A 68 -17.56 7.22 12.70
N ARG A 69 -17.86 7.33 13.99
CA ARG A 69 -16.85 7.55 15.04
C ARG A 69 -16.79 6.34 15.95
N LEU A 70 -15.58 5.84 16.14
CA LEU A 70 -15.26 4.69 16.96
C LEU A 70 -14.12 5.05 17.90
N LYS A 71 -14.09 4.42 19.07
CA LYS A 71 -12.89 4.41 19.88
C LYS A 71 -11.85 3.53 19.21
N ASN A 72 -10.57 3.89 19.35
CA ASN A 72 -9.47 3.14 18.75
C ASN A 72 -9.49 1.63 19.10
N PHE A 73 -9.90 1.28 20.33
CA PHE A 73 -10.02 -0.14 20.75
C PHE A 73 -11.19 -0.89 20.10
N GLU A 74 -12.13 -0.20 19.44
CA GLU A 74 -13.22 -0.81 18.68
C GLU A 74 -12.82 -1.14 17.24
N ALA A 75 -11.70 -0.58 16.74
CA ALA A 75 -11.22 -0.75 15.38
C ALA A 75 -11.01 -2.23 15.00
N LYS A 76 -11.39 -2.63 13.78
CA LYS A 76 -11.22 -4.01 13.29
C LYS A 76 -10.46 -4.04 11.97
N GLY A 77 -9.40 -3.24 11.87
CA GLY A 77 -8.56 -3.15 10.67
C GLY A 77 -9.19 -2.39 9.49
N PRO A 78 -8.45 -2.29 8.37
CA PRO A 78 -8.80 -1.41 7.25
C PRO A 78 -10.04 -1.85 6.48
N THR A 79 -10.20 -3.14 6.21
CA THR A 79 -11.34 -3.72 5.49
C THR A 79 -12.67 -3.39 6.16
N TRP A 80 -12.75 -3.52 7.48
CA TRP A 80 -13.95 -3.19 8.25
C TRP A 80 -14.20 -1.68 8.30
N ALA A 81 -13.14 -0.87 8.46
CA ALA A 81 -13.27 0.58 8.41
C ALA A 81 -13.76 1.07 7.04
N ARG A 82 -13.27 0.46 5.95
CA ARG A 82 -13.73 0.73 4.57
C ARG A 82 -15.17 0.28 4.35
N TYR A 83 -15.56 -0.88 4.88
CA TYR A 83 -16.98 -1.28 4.93
C TYR A 83 -17.84 -0.18 5.56
N LEU A 84 -17.48 0.29 6.76
CA LEU A 84 -18.22 1.35 7.44
C LEU A 84 -18.28 2.64 6.60
N CYS A 85 -17.18 3.04 5.98
CA CYS A 85 -17.17 4.19 5.07
C CYS A 85 -18.19 4.01 3.94
N THR A 86 -18.22 2.84 3.29
CA THR A 86 -19.18 2.61 2.19
C THR A 86 -20.64 2.64 2.61
N THR A 87 -20.97 2.41 3.89
CA THR A 87 -22.36 2.57 4.39
C THR A 87 -22.85 4.01 4.40
N LEU A 88 -21.95 4.99 4.29
CA LEU A 88 -22.27 6.42 4.23
C LEU A 88 -22.51 6.91 2.81
N MET A 89 -22.24 6.08 1.80
CA MET A 89 -22.48 6.41 0.39
C MET A 89 -23.98 6.45 0.11
N ASN A 90 -24.43 7.48 -0.60
CA ASN A 90 -25.84 7.74 -0.87
C ASN A 90 -26.11 8.15 -2.33
N GLY A 91 -25.77 7.24 -3.26
CA GLY A 91 -26.15 7.38 -4.66
C GLY A 91 -25.30 8.35 -5.46
N GLU A 92 -24.09 8.68 -5.00
CA GLU A 92 -23.08 9.39 -5.78
C GLU A 92 -22.71 8.62 -7.05
N ASP A 93 -22.41 9.35 -8.13
CA ASP A 93 -22.14 8.79 -9.46
C ASP A 93 -20.81 8.01 -9.50
N TYR A 94 -19.84 8.42 -8.69
CA TYR A 94 -18.50 7.82 -8.61
C TYR A 94 -18.11 7.54 -7.17
N PHE A 95 -17.22 6.57 -7.01
CA PHE A 95 -16.60 6.20 -5.76
C PHE A 95 -15.09 6.32 -5.85
N PHE A 96 -14.47 6.90 -4.83
CA PHE A 96 -13.03 6.99 -4.68
C PHE A 96 -12.62 6.46 -3.31
N GLN A 97 -11.85 5.38 -3.24
CA GLN A 97 -11.16 5.00 -2.02
C GLN A 97 -9.77 5.61 -1.95
N ILE A 98 -9.44 6.17 -0.79
CA ILE A 98 -8.12 6.67 -0.45
C ILE A 98 -7.73 6.25 0.97
N ASP A 99 -6.44 6.33 1.28
CA ASP A 99 -5.96 6.34 2.65
C ASP A 99 -6.02 7.76 3.26
N SER A 100 -6.05 7.88 4.59
CA SER A 100 -6.22 9.16 5.31
C SER A 100 -4.99 10.07 5.35
N HIS A 101 -4.01 9.84 4.47
CA HIS A 101 -2.73 10.56 4.40
C HIS A 101 -2.32 10.75 2.93
N THR A 102 -3.29 11.22 2.15
CA THR A 102 -3.23 11.48 0.72
C THR A 102 -3.21 12.98 0.43
N LEU A 103 -2.45 13.41 -0.59
CA LEU A 103 -2.56 14.73 -1.23
C LEU A 103 -3.10 14.57 -2.65
N PHE A 104 -3.82 15.58 -3.11
CA PHE A 104 -4.52 15.58 -4.39
C PHE A 104 -3.92 16.58 -5.36
N GLU A 105 -3.76 16.15 -6.61
CA GLU A 105 -3.43 17.03 -7.72
C GLU A 105 -4.56 17.98 -8.06
N LYS A 106 -4.19 19.09 -8.70
CA LYS A 106 -5.15 20.05 -9.21
C LYS A 106 -6.10 19.38 -10.22
N ASP A 107 -7.38 19.64 -10.07
CA ASP A 107 -8.49 19.19 -10.91
C ASP A 107 -8.59 17.64 -10.99
N TRP A 108 -8.15 16.94 -9.94
CA TRP A 108 -8.13 15.47 -9.85
C TRP A 108 -9.49 14.81 -10.14
N ASP A 109 -10.58 15.45 -9.70
CA ASP A 109 -11.96 14.96 -9.76
C ASP A 109 -12.41 14.81 -11.22
N ILE A 110 -12.30 15.89 -11.99
CA ILE A 110 -12.61 15.86 -13.42
C ILE A 110 -11.60 14.99 -14.19
N THR A 111 -10.35 14.96 -13.75
CA THR A 111 -9.29 14.17 -14.39
C THR A 111 -9.61 12.67 -14.33
N LEU A 112 -9.98 12.13 -13.17
CA LEU A 112 -10.35 10.72 -13.02
C LEU A 112 -11.62 10.35 -13.81
N MET A 113 -12.65 11.21 -13.79
CA MET A 113 -13.88 10.97 -14.57
C MET A 113 -13.59 10.94 -16.07
N LYS A 114 -12.78 11.89 -16.58
CA LYS A 114 -12.34 11.90 -17.98
C LYS A 114 -11.57 10.66 -18.36
N MET A 115 -10.69 10.15 -17.49
CA MET A 115 -9.92 8.94 -17.77
C MET A 115 -10.83 7.72 -17.96
N ILE A 116 -11.87 7.58 -17.13
CA ILE A 116 -12.87 6.51 -17.31
C ILE A 116 -13.56 6.65 -18.67
N ASP A 117 -14.04 7.84 -19.00
CA ASP A 117 -14.74 8.07 -20.27
C ASP A 117 -13.83 7.80 -21.47
N GLU A 118 -12.58 8.26 -21.43
CA GLU A 118 -11.59 8.00 -22.47
C GLU A 118 -11.31 6.50 -22.62
N ILE A 119 -11.20 5.73 -21.53
CA ILE A 119 -11.02 4.27 -21.62
C ILE A 119 -12.24 3.63 -22.30
N LYS A 120 -13.45 4.01 -21.90
CA LYS A 120 -14.70 3.46 -22.49
C LYS A 120 -14.87 3.83 -23.96
N GLU A 121 -14.38 4.99 -24.38
CA GLU A 121 -14.43 5.44 -25.78
C GLU A 121 -13.37 4.76 -26.67
N ASN A 122 -12.26 4.29 -26.09
CA ASN A 122 -11.10 3.79 -26.85
C ASN A 122 -10.82 2.29 -26.64
N THR A 123 -11.65 1.59 -25.87
CA THR A 123 -11.51 0.15 -25.59
C THR A 123 -12.87 -0.54 -25.59
N GLU A 124 -12.89 -1.87 -25.49
CA GLU A 124 -14.14 -2.64 -25.34
C GLU A 124 -14.68 -2.64 -23.90
N SER A 125 -13.98 -1.99 -22.96
CA SER A 125 -14.38 -1.95 -21.56
C SER A 125 -15.57 -1.03 -21.34
N THR A 126 -16.61 -1.57 -20.71
CA THR A 126 -17.83 -0.83 -20.35
C THR A 126 -17.84 -0.40 -18.89
N ASP A 127 -17.15 -1.15 -18.04
CA ASP A 127 -17.06 -0.97 -16.61
C ASP A 127 -15.59 -0.90 -16.20
N VAL A 128 -15.17 0.26 -15.69
CA VAL A 128 -13.76 0.62 -15.54
C VAL A 128 -13.45 0.95 -14.08
N VAL A 129 -12.33 0.41 -13.60
CA VAL A 129 -11.71 0.79 -12.33
C VAL A 129 -10.32 1.33 -12.60
N LEU A 130 -10.02 2.51 -12.07
CA LEU A 130 -8.68 3.09 -12.07
C LEU A 130 -8.00 2.76 -10.75
N SER A 131 -6.82 2.17 -10.77
CA SER A 131 -6.07 1.88 -9.55
C SER A 131 -4.56 1.77 -9.80
N HIS A 132 -3.79 2.24 -8.83
CA HIS A 132 -2.34 2.13 -8.80
C HIS A 132 -1.82 2.41 -7.38
N TYR A 133 -0.52 2.20 -7.14
CA TYR A 133 0.11 2.73 -5.93
C TYR A 133 0.47 4.20 -6.16
N PRO A 134 -0.11 5.16 -5.40
CA PRO A 134 0.23 6.56 -5.59
C PRO A 134 1.71 6.84 -5.38
N PRO A 135 2.33 7.78 -6.12
CA PRO A 135 3.70 8.20 -5.84
C PRO A 135 3.84 8.83 -4.46
N ASN A 136 5.07 8.88 -3.96
CA ASN A 136 5.32 9.28 -2.58
C ASN A 136 5.11 10.79 -2.36
N TYR A 137 4.63 11.13 -1.18
CA TYR A 137 4.38 12.48 -0.69
C TYR A 137 5.52 13.47 -0.94
N GLN A 138 6.79 13.06 -0.84
CA GLN A 138 7.92 13.97 -1.06
C GLN A 138 8.01 14.45 -2.51
N GLU A 139 7.42 13.72 -3.46
CA GLU A 139 7.37 14.11 -4.87
C GLU A 139 6.29 15.13 -5.17
N TYR A 140 5.35 15.37 -4.24
CA TYR A 140 4.24 16.30 -4.43
C TYR A 140 4.72 17.71 -4.79
N GLU A 141 5.75 18.21 -4.09
CA GLU A 141 6.29 19.57 -4.27
C GLU A 141 7.25 19.69 -5.47
N ASN A 142 7.58 18.58 -6.16
CA ASN A 142 8.49 18.61 -7.29
C ASN A 142 7.84 19.23 -8.54
N LYS A 143 8.16 20.51 -8.81
CA LYS A 143 7.59 21.26 -9.95
C LYS A 143 7.95 20.72 -11.33
N ASN A 144 8.97 19.88 -11.45
CA ASN A 144 9.42 19.29 -12.72
C ASN A 144 8.90 17.86 -12.94
N LYS A 145 8.00 17.37 -12.09
CA LYS A 145 7.46 16.02 -12.21
C LYS A 145 6.65 15.87 -13.50
N ASN A 146 6.89 14.78 -14.22
CA ASN A 146 6.07 14.41 -15.36
C ASN A 146 4.81 13.70 -14.84
N LYS A 147 3.65 14.36 -14.94
CA LYS A 147 2.37 13.82 -14.48
C LYS A 147 1.98 12.49 -15.15
N TYR A 148 2.55 12.17 -16.32
CA TYR A 148 2.32 10.92 -17.03
C TYR A 148 3.21 9.77 -16.55
N MET A 149 4.16 10.02 -15.64
CA MET A 149 4.92 8.96 -14.99
C MET A 149 4.10 8.45 -13.80
N VAL A 150 3.40 7.34 -14.01
CA VAL A 150 2.50 6.75 -13.02
C VAL A 150 3.12 5.47 -12.47
N ASP A 151 3.16 5.36 -11.15
CA ASP A 151 3.62 4.18 -10.44
C ASP A 151 2.59 3.05 -10.57
N THR A 152 2.85 2.13 -11.49
CA THR A 152 1.95 1.02 -11.84
C THR A 152 2.38 -0.26 -11.13
N ILE A 153 1.40 -1.00 -10.60
CA ILE A 153 1.61 -2.34 -10.02
C ILE A 153 1.80 -3.33 -11.17
N CYS A 154 3.02 -3.82 -11.31
CA CYS A 154 3.41 -4.65 -12.44
C CYS A 154 3.55 -6.15 -12.11
N GLN A 155 3.84 -6.47 -10.86
CA GLN A 155 4.23 -7.82 -10.46
C GLN A 155 3.58 -8.18 -9.13
N SER A 156 3.38 -9.48 -8.94
CA SER A 156 2.90 -10.08 -7.70
C SER A 156 3.73 -11.31 -7.36
N PHE A 157 3.55 -11.83 -6.15
CA PHE A 157 4.22 -13.04 -5.67
C PHE A 157 3.33 -13.74 -4.64
N PHE A 158 3.53 -15.05 -4.45
CA PHE A 158 2.97 -15.75 -3.30
C PHE A 158 3.86 -15.49 -2.08
N ASN A 159 3.27 -14.96 -1.01
CA ASN A 159 3.95 -14.81 0.26
C ASN A 159 4.05 -16.15 1.02
N GLU A 160 4.77 -16.14 2.13
CA GLU A 160 5.02 -17.35 2.95
C GLU A 160 3.74 -18.00 3.48
N LYS A 161 2.66 -17.24 3.63
CA LYS A 161 1.33 -17.73 4.07
C LYS A 161 0.48 -18.27 2.90
N GLY A 162 1.03 -18.33 1.68
CA GLY A 162 0.34 -18.82 0.49
C GLY A 162 -0.75 -17.89 -0.03
N MET A 163 -0.62 -16.58 0.22
CA MET A 163 -1.49 -15.54 -0.33
C MET A 163 -0.73 -14.75 -1.39
N VAL A 164 -1.40 -14.33 -2.45
CA VAL A 164 -0.81 -13.41 -3.43
C VAL A 164 -0.70 -12.01 -2.83
N SER A 165 0.48 -11.41 -2.95
CA SER A 165 0.76 -10.02 -2.57
C SER A 165 1.39 -9.30 -3.77
N PHE A 166 1.25 -7.98 -3.82
CA PHE A 166 1.78 -7.19 -4.90
C PHE A 166 3.19 -6.70 -4.56
N LEU A 167 4.09 -6.70 -5.54
CA LEU A 167 5.37 -6.03 -5.40
C LEU A 167 5.18 -4.52 -5.51
N GLY A 168 6.19 -3.76 -5.07
CA GLY A 168 6.22 -2.31 -5.26
C GLY A 168 5.94 -1.91 -6.71
N ALA A 169 5.45 -0.68 -6.88
CA ALA A 169 5.15 -0.16 -8.20
C ALA A 169 6.41 0.26 -8.98
N SER A 170 6.28 0.30 -10.29
CA SER A 170 7.31 0.85 -11.19
C SER A 170 6.74 2.05 -11.93
N ALA A 171 7.54 3.11 -12.06
CA ALA A 171 7.15 4.28 -12.82
C ALA A 171 7.03 3.94 -14.32
N VAL A 172 5.82 4.06 -14.86
CA VAL A 172 5.49 3.81 -16.27
C VAL A 172 5.11 5.11 -16.96
N ASP A 173 5.61 5.33 -18.17
CA ASP A 173 5.26 6.49 -19.01
C ASP A 173 3.92 6.26 -19.71
N MET A 174 2.83 6.61 -19.01
CA MET A 174 1.47 6.44 -19.48
C MET A 174 1.09 7.38 -20.63
N SER A 175 2.00 8.26 -21.08
CA SER A 175 1.80 9.01 -22.32
C SER A 175 1.92 8.13 -23.57
N LYS A 176 2.60 6.98 -23.46
CA LYS A 176 2.82 6.01 -24.54
C LYS A 176 1.99 4.74 -24.35
N ASP A 177 1.89 4.29 -23.11
CA ASP A 177 1.21 3.04 -22.74
C ASP A 177 -0.18 3.32 -22.14
N LYS A 178 -0.99 4.10 -22.85
CA LYS A 178 -2.35 4.42 -22.40
C LYS A 178 -3.23 3.18 -22.36
N TYR A 179 -4.13 3.14 -21.37
CA TYR A 179 -5.20 2.16 -21.28
C TYR A 179 -4.68 0.71 -21.23
N VAL A 180 -3.61 0.48 -20.46
CA VAL A 180 -3.12 -0.87 -20.17
C VAL A 180 -3.91 -1.46 -19.01
N GLN A 181 -4.59 -2.58 -19.27
CA GLN A 181 -5.28 -3.33 -18.23
C GLN A 181 -4.28 -4.01 -17.29
N THR A 182 -4.63 -4.07 -16.01
CA THR A 182 -3.87 -4.69 -14.92
C THR A 182 -4.82 -5.51 -14.04
N PRO A 183 -4.38 -6.56 -13.33
CA PRO A 183 -5.23 -7.31 -12.41
C PRO A 183 -5.18 -6.73 -10.99
N HIS A 184 -4.54 -5.59 -10.77
CA HIS A 184 -4.17 -5.11 -9.44
C HIS A 184 -5.01 -3.91 -9.03
N ILE A 185 -5.81 -4.07 -7.97
CA ILE A 185 -6.40 -2.95 -7.22
C ILE A 185 -5.57 -2.71 -5.97
N ALA A 186 -4.99 -1.51 -5.89
CA ALA A 186 -4.39 -0.99 -4.69
C ALA A 186 -5.47 -0.60 -3.67
N ALA A 187 -5.30 -1.04 -2.44
CA ALA A 187 -6.17 -0.70 -1.32
C ALA A 187 -6.17 0.81 -1.02
N GLY A 188 -5.03 1.48 -1.17
CA GLY A 188 -4.87 2.90 -0.86
C GLY A 188 -5.36 3.87 -1.94
N MET A 189 -5.71 3.37 -3.14
CA MET A 189 -6.24 4.19 -4.24
C MET A 189 -6.97 3.33 -5.26
N PHE A 190 -8.30 3.51 -5.36
CA PHE A 190 -9.01 3.16 -6.59
C PHE A 190 -10.24 4.03 -6.83
N PHE A 191 -10.54 4.29 -8.10
CA PHE A 191 -11.65 5.11 -8.54
C PHE A 191 -12.52 4.37 -9.56
N CYS A 192 -13.83 4.44 -9.39
CA CYS A 192 -14.78 3.76 -10.27
C CYS A 192 -16.15 4.46 -10.27
N GLU A 193 -17.03 4.04 -11.18
CA GLU A 193 -18.44 4.43 -11.09
C GLU A 193 -19.07 3.84 -9.83
N GLY A 194 -19.95 4.61 -9.18
CA GLY A 194 -20.51 4.30 -7.87
C GLY A 194 -21.33 3.02 -7.82
N LYS A 195 -21.81 2.53 -8.96
CA LYS A 195 -22.46 1.22 -9.07
C LYS A 195 -21.54 0.05 -8.70
N CYS A 196 -20.23 0.19 -8.87
CA CYS A 196 -19.23 -0.82 -8.52
C CYS A 196 -19.32 -1.23 -7.05
N ILE A 197 -19.53 -0.28 -6.14
CA ILE A 197 -19.63 -0.57 -4.70
C ILE A 197 -20.96 -1.24 -4.32
N LYS A 198 -22.02 -1.02 -5.11
CA LYS A 198 -23.29 -1.72 -4.92
C LYS A 198 -23.22 -3.17 -5.40
N GLU A 199 -22.52 -3.40 -6.51
CA GLU A 199 -22.36 -4.71 -7.12
C GLU A 199 -21.27 -5.55 -6.44
N VAL A 200 -20.22 -4.90 -5.93
CA VAL A 200 -19.07 -5.53 -5.24
C VAL A 200 -18.87 -4.88 -3.87
N PRO A 201 -19.80 -5.11 -2.92
CA PRO A 201 -19.75 -4.45 -1.61
C PRO A 201 -18.56 -4.91 -0.77
N TYR A 202 -18.08 -4.04 0.11
CA TYR A 202 -17.12 -4.43 1.15
C TYR A 202 -17.73 -5.46 2.09
N ASP A 203 -16.96 -6.49 2.41
CA ASP A 203 -17.38 -7.58 3.28
C ASP A 203 -17.18 -7.20 4.76
N PRO A 204 -18.25 -7.11 5.56
CA PRO A 204 -18.14 -6.78 6.98
C PRO A 204 -17.45 -7.87 7.81
N ASN A 205 -17.31 -9.08 7.27
CA ASN A 205 -16.78 -10.27 7.94
C ASN A 205 -15.30 -10.53 7.62
N LEU A 206 -14.54 -9.47 7.30
CA LEU A 206 -13.09 -9.52 7.10
C LEU A 206 -12.30 -8.73 8.16
N PRO A 207 -12.60 -8.84 9.47
CA PRO A 207 -11.91 -8.03 10.48
C PRO A 207 -10.40 -8.28 10.46
N ASN A 208 -9.63 -7.20 10.60
CA ASN A 208 -8.17 -7.17 10.66
C ASN A 208 -7.45 -7.66 9.40
N LEU A 209 -8.16 -8.05 8.34
CA LEU A 209 -7.52 -8.44 7.09
C LEU A 209 -6.76 -7.24 6.52
N PHE A 210 -5.44 -7.41 6.38
CA PHE A 210 -4.55 -6.42 5.78
C PHE A 210 -3.82 -7.07 4.59
N VAL A 211 -3.13 -8.18 4.84
CA VAL A 211 -2.51 -8.97 3.76
C VAL A 211 -3.58 -9.80 3.07
N GLY A 212 -3.68 -9.65 1.75
CA GLY A 212 -4.59 -10.42 0.91
C GLY A 212 -5.90 -9.70 0.57
N GLU A 213 -6.23 -8.58 1.22
CA GLU A 213 -7.43 -7.81 0.84
C GLU A 213 -7.33 -7.21 -0.57
N GLU A 214 -6.13 -6.81 -1.01
CA GLU A 214 -5.91 -6.26 -2.35
C GLU A 214 -6.17 -7.28 -3.46
N ILE A 215 -5.60 -8.49 -3.37
CA ILE A 215 -5.88 -9.56 -4.35
C ILE A 215 -7.33 -10.04 -4.26
N LEU A 216 -7.91 -10.12 -3.05
CA LEU A 216 -9.31 -10.49 -2.88
C LEU A 216 -10.21 -9.47 -3.58
N HIS A 217 -10.01 -8.18 -3.33
CA HIS A 217 -10.83 -7.14 -3.94
C HIS A 217 -10.63 -7.09 -5.45
N SER A 218 -9.38 -7.24 -5.92
CA SER A 218 -9.05 -7.34 -7.35
C SER A 218 -9.82 -8.46 -8.05
N ALA A 219 -9.78 -9.68 -7.49
CA ALA A 219 -10.48 -10.83 -8.04
C ALA A 219 -12.01 -10.62 -8.03
N ARG A 220 -12.56 -10.10 -6.93
CA ARG A 220 -14.01 -9.85 -6.81
C ARG A 220 -14.50 -8.83 -7.83
N VAL A 221 -13.80 -7.70 -7.97
CA VAL A 221 -14.14 -6.64 -8.93
C VAL A 221 -14.02 -7.15 -10.36
N TRP A 222 -12.94 -7.86 -10.68
CA TRP A 222 -12.71 -8.37 -12.04
C TRP A 222 -13.73 -9.45 -12.44
N THR A 223 -14.03 -10.38 -11.55
CA THR A 223 -15.05 -11.43 -11.77
C THR A 223 -16.47 -10.87 -11.84
N ALA A 224 -16.71 -9.68 -11.28
CA ALA A 224 -17.97 -8.93 -11.44
C ALA A 224 -18.09 -8.21 -12.79
N GLY A 225 -17.08 -8.28 -13.67
CA GLY A 225 -17.14 -7.75 -15.02
C GLY A 225 -16.43 -6.42 -15.24
N TYR A 226 -15.76 -5.88 -14.21
CA TYR A 226 -15.01 -4.65 -14.30
C TYR A 226 -13.58 -4.89 -14.81
N ASP A 227 -13.10 -3.98 -15.64
CA ASP A 227 -11.72 -3.96 -16.10
C ASP A 227 -10.91 -2.93 -15.33
N ILE A 228 -9.74 -3.34 -14.84
CA ILE A 228 -8.90 -2.52 -13.99
C ILE A 228 -7.74 -1.95 -14.82
N TYR A 229 -7.49 -0.66 -14.68
CA TYR A 229 -6.49 0.09 -15.42
C TYR A 229 -5.66 0.94 -14.46
N SER A 230 -4.39 1.17 -14.79
CA SER A 230 -3.64 2.23 -14.14
C SER A 230 -4.06 3.59 -14.71
N PRO A 231 -4.18 4.65 -13.88
CA PRO A 231 -4.46 6.00 -14.38
C PRO A 231 -3.43 6.44 -15.41
N THR A 232 -3.83 7.30 -16.34
CA THR A 232 -2.90 7.84 -17.35
C THR A 232 -2.10 9.03 -16.84
N GLU A 233 -2.49 9.60 -15.70
CA GLU A 233 -1.79 10.68 -15.02
C GLU A 233 -1.89 10.49 -13.50
N VAL A 234 -0.88 10.97 -12.78
CA VAL A 234 -0.91 11.02 -11.32
C VAL A 234 -1.99 12.01 -10.86
N THR A 235 -2.89 11.54 -10.01
CA THR A 235 -3.99 12.36 -9.45
C THR A 235 -3.90 12.52 -7.94
N VAL A 236 -3.15 11.63 -7.28
CA VAL A 236 -2.96 11.62 -5.83
C VAL A 236 -1.55 11.17 -5.46
N TYR A 237 -1.13 11.53 -4.25
CA TYR A 237 0.14 11.16 -3.62
C TYR A 237 -0.12 10.55 -2.26
N HIS A 238 0.72 9.61 -1.85
CA HIS A 238 0.56 8.87 -0.61
C HIS A 238 1.79 8.99 0.30
N LEU A 239 1.57 9.10 1.61
CA LEU A 239 2.62 9.08 2.62
C LEU A 239 2.87 7.65 3.14
N TYR A 240 3.80 6.92 2.53
CA TYR A 240 4.11 5.52 2.89
C TYR A 240 4.83 5.37 4.23
N THR A 241 5.73 6.30 4.57
CA THR A 241 6.52 6.20 5.80
C THR A 241 5.84 6.94 6.93
N ARG A 242 5.39 6.19 7.94
CA ARG A 242 4.69 6.70 9.12
C ARG A 242 5.22 6.08 10.42
N ALA A 243 6.54 5.91 10.53
CA ALA A 243 7.18 5.20 11.65
C ALA A 243 6.80 5.76 13.03
N ASP A 244 6.57 7.07 13.13
CA ASP A 244 6.22 7.75 14.39
C ASP A 244 4.70 7.87 14.62
N GLN A 245 3.87 7.11 13.89
CA GLN A 245 2.41 7.19 13.96
C GLN A 245 1.82 5.92 14.56
N PRO A 246 0.71 6.03 15.30
CA PRO A 246 0.05 4.89 15.89
C PRO A 246 -0.61 4.01 14.83
N HIS A 247 -0.31 2.71 14.86
CA HIS A 247 -1.01 1.71 14.06
C HIS A 247 -1.98 0.91 14.94
N VAL A 248 -2.94 0.25 14.31
CA VAL A 248 -3.95 -0.55 15.02
C VAL A 248 -3.32 -1.68 15.84
N TRP A 249 -2.23 -2.28 15.33
CA TRP A 249 -1.50 -3.34 16.03
C TRP A 249 -0.66 -2.82 17.21
N ASP A 250 -0.32 -1.53 17.25
CA ASP A 250 0.40 -0.94 18.39
C ASP A 250 -0.53 -0.81 19.62
N ASP A 251 -1.82 -0.55 19.38
CA ASP A 251 -2.82 -0.39 20.44
C ASP A 251 -3.54 -1.71 20.79
N LYS A 252 -3.61 -2.68 19.86
CA LYS A 252 -4.30 -3.96 20.06
C LYS A 252 -3.33 -5.13 20.25
N LYS A 253 -3.26 -5.62 21.49
CA LYS A 253 -2.54 -6.85 21.85
C LYS A 253 -3.09 -8.13 21.18
N THR A 254 -4.31 -8.09 20.66
CA THR A 254 -5.00 -9.22 20.02
C THR A 254 -5.41 -8.88 18.60
N PHE A 255 -4.45 -8.44 17.78
CA PHE A 255 -4.64 -8.36 16.34
C PHE A 255 -4.61 -9.79 15.76
N ASP A 256 -5.78 -10.30 15.37
CA ASP A 256 -5.93 -11.62 14.77
C ASP A 256 -6.76 -11.48 13.49
N ASP A 257 -6.17 -11.88 12.38
CA ASP A 257 -6.77 -11.88 11.04
C ASP A 257 -7.02 -13.31 10.53
N THR A 258 -6.80 -14.36 11.34
CA THR A 258 -6.78 -15.77 10.92
C THR A 258 -8.05 -16.16 10.17
N ASP A 259 -9.23 -15.85 10.73
CA ASP A 259 -10.52 -16.20 10.11
C ASP A 259 -10.75 -15.41 8.80
N ALA A 260 -10.44 -14.11 8.79
CA ALA A 260 -10.59 -13.27 7.61
C ALA A 260 -9.62 -13.69 6.49
N PHE A 261 -8.38 -14.03 6.85
CA PHE A 261 -7.35 -14.53 5.93
C PHE A 261 -7.75 -15.88 5.34
N ASN A 262 -8.27 -16.80 6.16
CA ASN A 262 -8.80 -18.08 5.68
C ASN A 262 -10.02 -17.88 4.77
N LYS A 263 -10.94 -16.96 5.10
CA LYS A 263 -12.06 -16.61 4.21
C LYS A 263 -11.56 -16.12 2.85
N ALA A 264 -10.58 -15.22 2.83
CA ALA A 264 -9.99 -14.72 1.60
C ALA A 264 -9.37 -15.85 0.76
N LYS A 265 -8.61 -16.76 1.39
CA LYS A 265 -8.06 -17.95 0.71
C LYS A 265 -9.15 -18.89 0.19
N GLU A 266 -10.25 -19.04 0.92
CA GLU A 266 -11.37 -19.88 0.49
C GLU A 266 -12.04 -19.29 -0.76
N ILE A 267 -12.34 -17.98 -0.76
CA ILE A 267 -12.94 -17.28 -1.90
C ILE A 267 -12.01 -17.32 -3.13
N LEU A 268 -10.71 -17.12 -2.93
CA LEU A 268 -9.70 -17.16 -3.99
C LEU A 268 -9.34 -18.59 -4.42
N GLY A 269 -9.71 -19.61 -3.67
CA GLY A 269 -9.29 -20.98 -3.96
C GLY A 269 -7.80 -21.27 -3.70
N PHE A 270 -7.11 -20.46 -2.88
CA PHE A 270 -5.73 -20.69 -2.44
C PHE A 270 -5.63 -21.70 -1.29
N LYS A 271 -6.41 -22.78 -1.36
CA LYS A 271 -6.46 -23.79 -0.30
C LYS A 271 -5.12 -24.51 -0.19
N ASP A 272 -4.66 -24.73 1.04
CA ASP A 272 -3.54 -25.62 1.33
C ASP A 272 -3.83 -26.49 2.55
N GLU A 273 -3.00 -27.51 2.75
CA GLU A 273 -3.17 -28.50 3.82
C GLU A 273 -3.14 -27.91 5.23
N SER A 274 -2.59 -26.69 5.40
CA SER A 274 -2.51 -26.01 6.70
C SER A 274 -3.77 -25.24 7.06
N MET A 275 -4.69 -25.07 6.10
CA MET A 275 -5.89 -24.27 6.26
C MET A 275 -6.89 -24.96 7.20
N LYS A 276 -7.22 -24.29 8.30
CA LYS A 276 -8.30 -24.73 9.18
C LYS A 276 -9.65 -24.47 8.51
N PRO A 277 -10.67 -25.31 8.75
CA PRO A 277 -12.03 -25.01 8.32
C PRO A 277 -12.44 -23.63 8.83
N VAL A 278 -12.91 -22.78 7.92
CA VAL A 278 -13.45 -21.47 8.26
C VAL A 278 -14.73 -21.67 9.06
N ALA A 279 -14.91 -20.93 10.16
CA ALA A 279 -16.13 -21.03 10.94
C ALA A 279 -17.35 -20.66 10.06
N PRO A 280 -18.50 -21.36 10.17
CA PRO A 280 -19.63 -21.14 9.25
C PRO A 280 -20.10 -19.68 9.18
N HIS A 281 -20.01 -18.94 10.30
CA HIS A 281 -20.38 -17.53 10.35
C HIS A 281 -19.45 -16.61 9.53
N VAL A 282 -18.22 -17.07 9.27
CA VAL A 282 -17.22 -16.31 8.50
C VAL A 282 -17.49 -16.45 7.00
N THR A 283 -18.02 -17.59 6.53
CA THR A 283 -18.49 -17.76 5.14
C THR A 283 -19.94 -17.32 4.91
N GLU A 284 -20.59 -16.71 5.91
CA GLU A 284 -21.93 -16.14 5.74
C GLU A 284 -21.97 -15.13 4.59
N ASN A 285 -23.09 -15.15 3.86
CA ASN A 285 -23.39 -14.25 2.75
C ASN A 285 -22.32 -14.26 1.64
N ILE A 286 -21.67 -15.40 1.40
CA ILE A 286 -20.70 -15.55 0.29
C ILE A 286 -21.33 -15.25 -1.08
N GLU A 287 -22.65 -15.41 -1.22
CA GLU A 287 -23.38 -15.00 -2.43
C GLU A 287 -23.32 -13.49 -2.67
N GLN A 288 -23.18 -12.68 -1.61
CA GLN A 288 -23.08 -11.23 -1.68
C GLN A 288 -21.62 -10.73 -1.65
N TYR A 289 -20.76 -11.41 -0.87
CA TYR A 289 -19.40 -10.97 -0.59
C TYR A 289 -18.31 -11.84 -1.23
N GLY A 290 -18.69 -12.84 -2.02
CA GLY A 290 -17.80 -13.68 -2.79
C GLY A 290 -17.38 -13.05 -4.12
N LEU A 291 -17.05 -13.92 -5.07
CA LEU A 291 -16.69 -13.56 -6.44
C LEU A 291 -17.92 -13.11 -7.24
N GLY A 292 -17.69 -12.31 -8.29
CA GLY A 292 -18.73 -11.96 -9.25
C GLY A 292 -19.10 -13.11 -10.19
N ASP A 293 -20.15 -12.91 -10.97
CA ASP A 293 -20.78 -13.92 -11.83
C ASP A 293 -20.51 -13.73 -13.33
N LYS A 294 -19.71 -12.71 -13.73
CA LYS A 294 -19.46 -12.37 -15.13
C LYS A 294 -18.27 -13.10 -15.72
N ARG A 295 -17.28 -13.40 -14.88
CA ARG A 295 -16.03 -14.09 -15.26
C ARG A 295 -15.62 -15.01 -14.12
N THR A 296 -14.96 -16.11 -14.44
CA THR A 296 -14.51 -17.10 -13.47
C THR A 296 -13.20 -16.69 -12.79
N ILE A 297 -12.92 -17.26 -11.62
CA ILE A 297 -11.63 -17.06 -10.94
C ILE A 297 -10.45 -17.65 -11.73
N GLN A 298 -10.70 -18.72 -12.50
CA GLN A 298 -9.69 -19.30 -13.38
C GLN A 298 -9.29 -18.32 -14.48
N GLU A 299 -10.26 -17.65 -15.12
CA GLU A 299 -9.97 -16.60 -16.11
C GLU A 299 -9.22 -15.41 -15.48
N PHE A 300 -9.55 -15.04 -14.24
CA PHE A 300 -8.79 -14.02 -13.50
C PHE A 300 -7.34 -14.45 -13.30
N PHE A 301 -7.09 -15.70 -12.88
CA PHE A 301 -5.75 -16.23 -12.69
C PHE A 301 -4.95 -16.32 -13.98
N GLU A 302 -5.55 -16.76 -15.07
CA GLU A 302 -4.92 -16.76 -16.39
C GLU A 302 -4.58 -15.34 -16.84
N PHE A 303 -5.51 -14.39 -16.65
CA PHE A 303 -5.28 -12.98 -16.96
C PHE A 303 -4.15 -12.40 -16.12
N ALA A 304 -4.16 -12.62 -14.81
CA ALA A 304 -3.20 -12.11 -13.83
C ALA A 304 -1.85 -12.84 -13.86
N GLY A 305 -1.75 -13.99 -14.53
CA GLY A 305 -0.56 -14.82 -14.56
C GLY A 305 -0.28 -15.53 -13.24
N ILE A 306 -1.32 -15.97 -12.53
CA ILE A 306 -1.26 -16.65 -11.24
C ILE A 306 -1.46 -18.15 -11.47
N ASP A 307 -0.52 -18.97 -11.03
CA ASP A 307 -0.71 -20.42 -10.89
C ASP A 307 -0.95 -20.74 -9.41
N PRO A 308 -2.22 -20.93 -9.00
CA PRO A 308 -2.56 -21.20 -7.61
C PRO A 308 -2.12 -22.59 -7.12
N VAL A 309 -1.89 -23.54 -8.04
CA VAL A 309 -1.51 -24.92 -7.70
C VAL A 309 -0.02 -24.98 -7.40
N ASN A 310 0.80 -24.44 -8.30
CA ASN A 310 2.26 -24.41 -8.12
C ASN A 310 2.72 -23.20 -7.30
N LYS A 311 1.81 -22.29 -6.92
CA LYS A 311 2.08 -21.04 -6.21
C LYS A 311 3.13 -20.19 -6.93
N THR A 312 3.00 -20.04 -8.25
CA THR A 312 3.92 -19.24 -9.07
C THR A 312 3.20 -18.09 -9.77
N ILE A 313 3.97 -17.03 -10.09
CA ILE A 313 3.52 -15.90 -10.89
C ILE A 313 4.36 -15.85 -12.16
N TYR A 314 3.72 -15.81 -13.33
CA TYR A 314 4.42 -15.92 -14.63
C TYR A 314 4.17 -14.75 -15.59
N LYS A 315 3.38 -13.74 -15.19
CA LYS A 315 3.12 -12.54 -15.99
C LYS A 315 3.64 -11.28 -15.30
N ASN A 316 4.16 -10.36 -16.10
CA ASN A 316 4.56 -9.02 -15.69
C ASN A 316 3.79 -8.01 -16.55
N PHE A 317 3.16 -7.03 -15.91
CA PHE A 317 2.31 -6.03 -16.53
C PHE A 317 3.02 -4.72 -16.86
N CYS A 318 4.29 -4.56 -16.45
CA CYS A 318 5.10 -3.44 -16.93
C CYS A 318 5.32 -3.56 -18.44
N PRO A 319 5.24 -2.45 -19.20
CA PRO A 319 5.68 -2.43 -20.58
C PRO A 319 7.11 -2.97 -20.65
N LYS A 320 7.38 -3.89 -21.57
CA LYS A 320 8.77 -4.27 -21.86
C LYS A 320 9.49 -2.97 -22.26
N PRO A 321 10.66 -2.63 -21.68
CA PRO A 321 11.40 -1.49 -22.18
C PRO A 321 11.58 -1.70 -23.67
N HIS A 322 11.11 -0.75 -24.48
CA HIS A 322 11.25 -0.77 -25.94
C HIS A 322 12.60 -1.37 -26.31
N GLU A 323 12.61 -2.43 -27.14
CA GLU A 323 13.78 -3.19 -27.59
C GLU A 323 15.12 -2.48 -27.31
N ILE A 324 15.70 -2.72 -26.13
CA ILE A 324 17.09 -2.38 -25.89
C ILE A 324 17.86 -3.39 -26.74
N LYS A 325 18.33 -2.95 -27.91
CA LYS A 325 19.22 -3.74 -28.76
C LYS A 325 20.35 -4.28 -27.89
N PRO A 326 20.71 -5.58 -28.01
CA PRO A 326 21.77 -6.15 -27.20
C PRO A 326 23.06 -5.38 -27.47
N VAL A 327 23.52 -4.64 -26.47
CA VAL A 327 24.88 -4.11 -26.48
C VAL A 327 25.78 -5.29 -26.15
N SER A 328 26.44 -5.83 -27.17
CA SER A 328 27.51 -6.79 -26.99
C SER A 328 28.64 -6.16 -26.17
N GLY A 329 28.91 -6.72 -25.00
CA GLY A 329 30.04 -6.35 -24.14
C GLY A 329 29.61 -5.54 -22.92
N ILE A 330 29.31 -6.23 -21.83
CA ILE A 330 29.14 -5.62 -20.50
C ILE A 330 30.54 -5.43 -19.90
N PRO A 331 31.01 -4.21 -19.59
CA PRO A 331 32.00 -4.04 -18.55
C PRO A 331 31.28 -4.24 -17.22
N LYS A 332 31.68 -5.25 -16.44
CA LYS A 332 31.20 -5.44 -15.08
C LYS A 332 31.53 -4.20 -14.24
N PRO A 333 30.62 -3.70 -13.38
CA PRO A 333 30.98 -2.70 -12.39
C PRO A 333 32.03 -3.28 -11.43
N GLU A 334 33.08 -2.51 -11.15
CA GLU A 334 34.03 -2.84 -10.08
C GLU A 334 33.28 -2.86 -8.74
N GLY A 335 33.35 -3.98 -8.02
CA GLY A 335 32.87 -4.09 -6.63
C GLY A 335 31.69 -5.03 -6.36
N PHE A 336 31.17 -5.77 -7.34
CA PHE A 336 30.11 -6.75 -7.09
C PHE A 336 30.66 -8.01 -6.40
N VAL A 337 30.27 -8.25 -5.16
CA VAL A 337 30.51 -9.51 -4.43
C VAL A 337 29.17 -10.25 -4.33
N GLU A 338 29.13 -11.49 -4.83
CA GLU A 338 27.98 -12.38 -4.69
C GLU A 338 27.80 -12.77 -3.21
N GLY A 339 26.70 -12.34 -2.62
CA GLY A 339 26.28 -12.78 -1.28
C GLY A 339 25.59 -14.13 -1.35
N THR A 340 26.18 -15.14 -0.71
CA THR A 340 25.54 -16.44 -0.42
C THR A 340 24.41 -16.24 0.59
N GLY A 341 23.30 -16.96 0.40
CA GLY A 341 22.07 -16.81 1.15
C GLY A 341 22.23 -16.90 2.67
N GLU A 342 21.69 -15.87 3.33
CA GLU A 342 21.09 -15.81 4.67
C GLU A 342 20.90 -14.31 4.95
N ASP A 343 19.79 -13.72 4.46
CA ASP A 343 19.20 -12.44 4.91
C ASP A 343 18.08 -12.04 3.94
N VAL A 344 16.94 -12.74 4.03
CA VAL A 344 15.67 -12.22 3.53
C VAL A 344 14.81 -11.99 4.76
N LYS A 345 14.86 -10.77 5.30
CA LYS A 345 13.87 -10.32 6.28
C LYS A 345 12.68 -9.75 5.53
N GLU A 346 11.52 -10.28 5.89
CA GLU A 346 10.15 -9.94 5.51
C GLU A 346 9.98 -8.52 4.94
N GLY A 347 9.48 -8.45 3.71
CA GLY A 347 9.21 -7.20 3.00
C GLY A 347 8.05 -6.42 3.62
N PHE A 348 8.39 -5.48 4.49
CA PHE A 348 7.76 -4.16 4.44
C PHE A 348 8.24 -3.46 3.16
N GLY A 349 7.34 -2.81 2.44
CA GLY A 349 7.72 -1.81 1.44
C GLY A 349 8.33 -0.58 2.10
N LEU A 350 9.54 -0.73 2.63
CA LEU A 350 10.42 0.36 3.01
C LEU A 350 11.66 0.22 2.16
N LEU A 351 11.97 1.24 1.36
CA LEU A 351 13.33 1.44 0.89
C LEU A 351 14.24 1.35 2.12
N SER A 352 15.06 0.30 2.19
CA SER A 352 16.04 0.13 3.24
C SER A 352 17.05 1.27 3.11
N ASP A 353 16.91 2.26 3.97
CA ASP A 353 17.93 3.29 4.15
C ASP A 353 19.06 2.65 4.99
N ASP A 354 20.10 2.16 4.31
CA ASP A 354 21.28 1.52 4.92
C ASP A 354 21.93 2.37 6.03
N SER A 355 21.61 3.67 6.06
CA SER A 355 22.04 4.63 7.08
C SER A 355 21.48 4.37 8.49
N PHE A 356 20.34 3.67 8.64
CA PHE A 356 19.71 3.41 9.95
C PHE A 356 20.38 2.26 10.71
N ILE A 357 20.81 1.20 10.00
CA ILE A 357 21.50 0.06 10.62
C ILE A 357 22.90 0.49 11.08
N GLU A 358 23.63 1.26 10.25
CA GLU A 358 24.93 1.80 10.65
C GLU A 358 24.83 2.70 11.88
N ARG A 359 23.86 3.61 11.94
CA ARG A 359 23.68 4.50 13.10
C ARG A 359 23.45 3.73 14.40
N ASN A 360 22.58 2.70 14.38
CA ASN A 360 22.28 1.92 15.57
C ASN A 360 23.44 1.04 16.04
N ILE A 361 24.26 0.52 15.11
CA ILE A 361 25.51 -0.17 15.45
C ILE A 361 26.48 0.80 16.13
N TYR A 362 26.62 2.02 15.60
CA TYR A 362 27.49 3.04 16.23
C TYR A 362 27.00 3.43 17.64
N TYR A 363 25.70 3.64 17.86
CA TYR A 363 25.18 3.93 19.20
C TYR A 363 25.34 2.77 20.17
N PHE A 364 25.17 1.52 19.71
CA PHE A 364 25.38 0.33 20.53
C PHE A 364 26.85 0.14 20.92
N ILE A 365 27.78 0.37 19.98
CA ILE A 365 29.23 0.36 20.24
C ILE A 365 29.60 1.48 21.23
N PHE A 366 29.04 2.68 21.06
CA PHE A 366 29.31 3.81 21.97
C PHE A 366 28.78 3.54 23.38
N PHE A 367 27.62 2.90 23.50
CA PHE A 367 27.03 2.49 24.77
C PHE A 367 27.88 1.41 25.48
N LEU A 368 28.36 0.41 24.74
CA LEU A 368 29.28 -0.61 25.27
C LEU A 368 30.62 -0.01 25.70
N LEU A 369 31.17 0.94 24.95
CA LEU A 369 32.38 1.67 25.33
C LEU A 369 32.18 2.54 26.57
N ALA A 370 31.02 3.18 26.71
CA ALA A 370 30.68 3.96 27.90
C ALA A 370 30.50 3.08 29.14
N LEU A 371 29.89 1.88 28.99
CA LEU A 371 29.80 0.88 30.06
C LEU A 371 31.17 0.34 30.46
N LEU A 372 32.06 0.06 29.51
CA LEU A 372 33.43 -0.39 29.77
C LEU A 372 34.26 0.70 30.48
N LEU A 373 34.12 1.96 30.08
CA LEU A 373 34.75 3.09 30.78
C LEU A 373 34.20 3.25 32.20
N GLY A 374 32.88 3.17 32.37
CA GLY A 374 32.24 3.22 33.70
C GLY A 374 32.73 2.09 34.60
N PHE A 375 32.82 0.86 34.08
CA PHE A 375 33.30 -0.29 34.82
C PHE A 375 34.78 -0.19 35.20
N ALA A 376 35.62 0.37 34.33
CA ALA A 376 37.03 0.59 34.62
C ALA A 376 37.28 1.72 35.63
N ILE A 377 36.48 2.79 35.58
CA ILE A 377 36.51 3.89 36.56
C ILE A 377 36.08 3.39 37.94
N ILE A 378 35.02 2.58 38.01
CA ILE A 378 34.52 1.99 39.28
C ILE A 378 35.53 1.03 39.89
N ASN A 379 36.23 0.23 39.06
CA ASN A 379 37.18 -0.78 39.55
C ASN A 379 38.64 -0.31 39.62
N LYS A 380 38.94 0.99 39.38
CA LYS A 380 40.31 1.55 39.30
C LYS A 380 41.25 0.70 38.43
N ILE A 381 40.74 0.17 37.32
CA ILE A 381 41.54 -0.63 36.39
C ILE A 381 42.25 0.33 35.43
N ASP A 382 43.58 0.31 35.42
CA ASP A 382 44.37 1.12 34.50
C ASP A 382 44.32 0.51 33.09
N ILE A 383 43.36 0.98 32.28
CA ILE A 383 43.07 0.46 30.94
C ILE A 383 44.29 0.62 30.01
N PHE A 384 45.10 1.66 30.22
CA PHE A 384 46.23 1.98 29.35
C PHE A 384 47.34 0.91 29.40
N GLU A 385 47.64 0.35 30.57
CA GLU A 385 48.68 -0.69 30.69
C GLU A 385 48.25 -2.01 30.04
N ASN A 386 47.00 -2.41 30.21
CA ASN A 386 46.47 -3.67 29.65
C ASN A 386 46.28 -3.60 28.13
N PHE A 387 45.86 -2.46 27.59
CA PHE A 387 45.73 -2.28 26.15
C PHE A 387 47.11 -2.29 25.46
N THR A 388 48.11 -1.64 26.05
CA THR A 388 49.49 -1.63 25.55
C THR A 388 50.13 -3.03 25.57
N ARG A 389 49.81 -3.85 26.59
CA ARG A 389 50.25 -5.25 26.69
C ARG A 389 49.59 -6.15 25.65
N PHE A 390 48.29 -5.97 25.40
CA PHE A 390 47.56 -6.72 24.38
C PHE A 390 48.04 -6.39 22.96
N TYR A 391 48.25 -5.10 22.65
CA TYR A 391 48.70 -4.65 21.35
C TYR A 391 50.13 -5.13 21.01
N LYS A 392 51.05 -5.11 21.98
CA LYS A 392 52.42 -5.65 21.81
C LYS A 392 52.44 -7.16 21.59
N LYS A 393 51.52 -7.92 22.20
CA LYS A 393 51.52 -9.38 22.14
C LYS A 393 50.83 -9.93 20.87
N ASN A 394 49.79 -9.25 20.38
CA ASN A 394 48.92 -9.80 19.34
C ASN A 394 49.00 -9.12 17.96
N LEU A 395 49.54 -7.90 17.84
CA LEU A 395 49.63 -7.20 16.54
C LEU A 395 51.05 -6.94 16.01
N ILE A 396 52.06 -6.80 16.87
CA ILE A 396 53.45 -6.50 16.42
C ILE A 396 54.28 -7.78 16.20
N PHE A 397 53.99 -8.88 16.89
CA PHE A 397 54.77 -10.11 16.78
C PHE A 397 54.49 -11.00 15.54
N PRO A 398 53.30 -10.97 14.89
CA PRO A 398 53.09 -11.75 13.65
C PRO A 398 53.65 -11.10 12.38
N LEU A 399 53.93 -9.78 12.38
CA LEU A 399 54.38 -9.04 11.18
C LEU A 399 55.89 -9.15 10.88
N LYS A 400 56.68 -9.81 11.73
CA LYS A 400 58.12 -10.06 11.47
C LYS A 400 58.43 -11.40 10.78
N ASN A 401 57.43 -12.27 10.58
CA ASN A 401 57.60 -13.58 9.90
C ASN A 401 56.94 -13.66 8.53
N LEU A 402 56.49 -12.54 7.96
CA LEU A 402 55.91 -12.45 6.60
C LEU A 402 56.74 -11.58 5.63
N LEU A 403 57.95 -11.15 6.03
CA LEU A 403 58.91 -10.42 5.20
C LEU A 403 60.34 -11.01 5.32
N LYS A 404 60.46 -12.33 5.21
CA LYS A 404 61.73 -13.03 4.96
C LYS A 404 61.54 -14.09 3.89
#